data_AF-A0A535BEN1-F1
#
_entry.id   AF-A0A535BEN1-F1
#
_cell.length_a   1.000
_cell.length_b   1.000
_cell.length_c   1.000
_cell.angle_alpha   90.00
_cell.angle_beta   90.00
_cell.angle_gamma   90.00
#
_symmetry.space_group_name_H-M   'P 1'
#
loop_
_entity.id
_entity.type
_entity.pdbx_description
1 polymer ?
#
loop_
_entity_poly.entity_id
_entity_poly.type
_entity_poly.pdbx_seq_one_letter_code
_entity_poly.pdbx_strand_id
1 'polypeptide(L)'
;MPGPVQKFFTLIGLLKYGIVLSLLLIYLPLTALEKVPFTTNYRVPGHDITGNMFVELPAFGVFIATIFLLAVAWSVMFTEGLIVNGSENRFDKSKAAYRKLQTIQAQSPQDKHIPHWADLFFAIPVTGWQFVFFTVVLGGPSFAIIVWRADSPIVAIFIAFLAFVIDYVGFILLCTPAALLDPGDPPLRGFPLAESIWSWFGFPLGGKPSADEKAAMEAARWAHRLFSWVVKKLRLSYLIDPKTGLAYPAHFLSTVMVVVLTALWIGFDWVAYPGRFGIESAPVVYVYASLLLFVWLFAALNFHLGRLHISSIAVLLIFVIIGYSIFSVDHEYGVTREQSKIDLPSPVDAAKKSGPNLVVVASAGGGIWAAGWTTLALEKLIGQRSQLAREIRLLSTVSGGSVGAAYFVQGLELRRRVPASKLPPMVSRFEISRGWSQAGSITRRLIAVIYWSVNGRASLQAQSRKKA
;
A
#
# COMPACT_ATOMS: atom_id res chain seq x y z
N MET A 1 23.85 -8.91 31.17
CA MET A 1 23.35 -9.26 29.82
C MET A 1 21.85 -9.47 29.87
N PRO A 2 21.08 -9.12 28.82
CA PRO A 2 19.63 -9.26 28.84
C PRO A 2 19.22 -10.74 28.90
N GLY A 3 18.27 -11.07 29.79
CA GLY A 3 17.70 -12.42 29.88
C GLY A 3 16.83 -12.78 28.65
N PRO A 4 16.46 -14.06 28.47
CA PRO A 4 15.70 -14.51 27.29
C PRO A 4 14.42 -13.72 27.02
N VAL A 5 13.67 -13.40 28.09
CA VAL A 5 12.42 -12.61 28.02
C VAL A 5 12.69 -11.19 27.50
N GLN A 6 13.75 -10.54 27.99
CA GLN A 6 14.12 -9.20 27.55
C GLN A 6 14.54 -9.19 26.07
N LYS A 7 15.32 -10.20 25.64
CA LYS A 7 15.70 -10.38 24.23
C LYS A 7 14.46 -10.52 23.33
N PHE A 8 13.46 -11.28 23.78
CA PHE A 8 12.20 -11.45 23.06
C PHE A 8 11.39 -10.15 22.93
N PHE A 9 11.21 -9.39 24.02
CA PHE A 9 10.51 -8.09 23.94
C PHE A 9 11.27 -7.05 23.11
N THR A 10 12.60 -7.12 23.11
CA THR A 10 13.44 -6.28 22.24
C THR A 10 13.16 -6.60 20.78
N LEU A 11 13.09 -7.89 20.43
CA LEU A 11 12.74 -8.33 19.08
C LEU A 11 11.34 -7.84 18.68
N ILE A 12 10.32 -7.98 19.54
CA ILE A 12 8.98 -7.44 19.27
C ILE A 12 9.04 -5.93 19.03
N GLY A 13 9.78 -5.19 19.86
CA GLY A 13 9.93 -3.75 19.72
C GLY A 13 10.58 -3.33 18.39
N LEU A 14 11.49 -4.15 17.85
CA LEU A 14 12.12 -3.96 16.56
C LEU A 14 11.13 -4.25 15.41
N LEU A 15 10.43 -5.38 15.49
CA LEU A 15 9.55 -5.91 14.45
C LEU A 15 8.11 -5.37 14.49
N LYS A 16 7.75 -4.53 15.46
CA LYS A 16 6.35 -4.15 15.74
C LYS A 16 5.54 -3.71 14.51
N TYR A 17 6.15 -2.96 13.59
CA TYR A 17 5.45 -2.51 12.38
C TYR A 17 5.32 -3.63 11.35
N GLY A 18 6.38 -4.43 11.14
CA GLY A 18 6.31 -5.65 10.33
C GLY A 18 5.27 -6.62 10.85
N ILE A 19 5.20 -6.86 12.15
CA ILE A 19 4.18 -7.72 12.77
C ILE A 19 2.78 -7.19 12.44
N VAL A 20 2.51 -5.90 12.65
CA VAL A 20 1.20 -5.32 12.33
C VAL A 20 0.87 -5.45 10.84
N LEU A 21 1.81 -5.14 9.95
CA LEU A 21 1.62 -5.20 8.50
C LEU A 21 1.47 -6.66 8.00
N SER A 22 2.21 -7.60 8.57
CA SER A 22 2.06 -9.04 8.34
C SER A 22 0.70 -9.55 8.81
N LEU A 23 0.26 -9.15 10.00
CA LEU A 23 -1.06 -9.49 10.51
C LEU A 23 -2.16 -8.92 9.61
N LEU A 24 -2.00 -7.70 9.09
CA LEU A 24 -2.92 -7.13 8.11
C LEU A 24 -2.95 -7.95 6.81
N LEU A 25 -1.79 -8.33 6.26
CA LEU A 25 -1.72 -9.17 5.06
C LEU A 25 -2.40 -10.53 5.24
N ILE A 26 -2.29 -11.14 6.43
CA ILE A 26 -2.92 -12.42 6.74
C ILE A 26 -4.43 -12.25 7.01
N TYR A 27 -4.82 -11.21 7.73
CA TYR A 27 -6.18 -11.01 8.22
C TYR A 27 -7.12 -10.42 7.16
N LEU A 28 -6.64 -9.45 6.37
CA LEU A 28 -7.43 -8.79 5.33
C LEU A 28 -8.14 -9.77 4.38
N PRO A 29 -7.49 -10.80 3.80
CA PRO A 29 -8.18 -11.76 2.95
C PRO A 29 -9.25 -12.57 3.68
N LEU A 30 -9.06 -12.86 4.97
CA LEU A 30 -10.06 -13.59 5.77
C LEU A 30 -11.36 -12.79 5.92
N THR A 31 -11.30 -11.46 5.88
CA THR A 31 -12.51 -10.62 5.92
C THR A 31 -13.41 -10.79 4.70
N ALA A 32 -12.91 -11.38 3.60
CA ALA A 32 -13.73 -11.74 2.45
C ALA A 32 -14.73 -12.86 2.75
N LEU A 33 -14.50 -13.64 3.82
CA LEU A 33 -15.40 -14.68 4.30
C LEU A 33 -16.50 -14.05 5.16
N GLU A 34 -17.77 -14.39 4.90
CA GLU A 34 -18.87 -13.91 5.75
C GLU A 34 -18.80 -14.50 7.16
N LYS A 35 -18.40 -15.78 7.27
CA LYS A 35 -18.37 -16.55 8.52
C LYS A 35 -16.98 -17.10 8.80
N VAL A 36 -16.63 -17.19 10.08
CA VAL A 36 -15.39 -17.84 10.52
C VAL A 36 -15.44 -19.32 10.12
N PRO A 37 -14.39 -19.85 9.46
CA PRO A 37 -14.34 -21.27 9.09
C PRO A 37 -14.68 -22.18 10.28
N PHE A 38 -15.45 -23.23 10.01
CA PHE A 38 -15.88 -24.23 11.02
C PHE A 38 -16.80 -23.68 12.12
N THR A 39 -17.40 -22.50 11.92
CA THR A 39 -18.44 -21.96 12.82
C THR A 39 -19.72 -21.68 12.06
N THR A 40 -20.88 -21.88 12.70
CA THR A 40 -22.19 -21.65 12.08
C THR A 40 -22.73 -20.24 12.32
N ASN A 41 -22.35 -19.61 13.45
CA ASN A 41 -22.97 -18.39 13.97
C ASN A 41 -22.01 -17.19 14.14
N TYR A 42 -20.71 -17.35 13.88
CA TYR A 42 -19.75 -16.26 14.06
C TYR A 42 -19.37 -15.62 12.72
N ARG A 43 -19.78 -14.36 12.55
CA ARG A 43 -19.35 -13.53 11.42
C ARG A 43 -17.89 -13.12 11.59
N VAL A 44 -17.16 -13.06 10.49
CA VAL A 44 -15.78 -12.54 10.52
C VAL A 44 -15.84 -11.04 10.85
N PRO A 45 -15.15 -10.58 11.91
CA PRO A 45 -15.11 -9.15 12.20
C PRO A 45 -14.53 -8.38 11.00
N GLY A 46 -15.10 -7.22 10.68
CA GLY A 46 -14.67 -6.40 9.55
C GLY A 46 -15.21 -6.83 8.18
N HIS A 47 -15.93 -7.95 8.05
CA HIS A 47 -16.56 -8.35 6.77
C HIS A 47 -17.42 -7.23 6.16
N ASP A 48 -18.19 -6.52 6.98
CA ASP A 48 -19.05 -5.42 6.51
C ASP A 48 -18.27 -4.21 5.97
N ILE A 49 -16.98 -4.10 6.29
CA ILE A 49 -16.10 -2.99 5.85
C ILE A 49 -15.26 -3.43 4.64
N THR A 50 -14.64 -4.60 4.72
CA THR A 50 -13.60 -5.04 3.78
C THR A 50 -13.96 -6.32 3.01
N GLY A 51 -15.11 -6.94 3.27
CA GLY A 51 -15.51 -8.22 2.65
C GLY A 51 -15.72 -8.15 1.14
N ASN A 52 -15.96 -6.94 0.62
CA ASN A 52 -16.05 -6.66 -0.82
C ASN A 52 -14.71 -6.25 -1.45
N MET A 53 -13.57 -6.38 -0.77
CA MET A 53 -12.28 -6.04 -1.39
C MET A 53 -11.85 -7.02 -2.48
N PHE A 54 -12.29 -8.26 -2.37
CA PHE A 54 -11.94 -9.38 -3.26
C PHE A 54 -13.10 -9.74 -4.19
N VAL A 55 -13.79 -8.74 -4.73
CA VAL A 55 -14.84 -8.93 -5.74
C VAL A 55 -14.34 -8.45 -7.09
N GLU A 56 -14.95 -8.94 -8.17
CA GLU A 56 -14.64 -8.53 -9.54
C GLU A 56 -13.14 -8.73 -9.85
N LEU A 57 -12.69 -9.99 -9.76
CA LEU A 57 -11.31 -10.39 -10.04
C LEU A 57 -11.22 -11.09 -11.41
N PRO A 58 -11.22 -10.33 -12.52
CA PRO A 58 -10.90 -10.90 -13.82
C PRO A 58 -9.42 -11.30 -13.86
N ALA A 59 -9.01 -12.03 -14.91
CA ALA A 59 -7.63 -12.48 -15.07
C ALA A 59 -6.60 -11.34 -14.84
N PHE A 60 -6.83 -10.16 -15.41
CA PHE A 60 -5.95 -9.02 -15.20
C PHE A 60 -5.92 -8.52 -13.73
N GLY A 61 -7.06 -8.55 -13.04
CA GLY A 61 -7.15 -8.22 -11.61
C GLY A 61 -6.37 -9.21 -10.74
N VAL A 62 -6.49 -10.51 -11.03
CA VAL A 62 -5.70 -11.57 -10.37
C VAL A 62 -4.20 -11.36 -10.59
N PHE A 63 -3.81 -11.06 -11.82
CA PHE A 63 -2.42 -10.80 -12.18
C PHE A 63 -1.83 -9.67 -11.33
N ILE A 64 -2.44 -8.48 -11.38
CA ILE A 64 -1.92 -7.30 -10.67
C ILE A 64 -2.04 -7.45 -9.14
N ALA A 65 -3.10 -8.08 -8.63
CA ALA A 65 -3.23 -8.37 -7.20
C ALA A 65 -2.10 -9.27 -6.70
N THR A 66 -1.72 -10.28 -7.49
CA THR A 66 -0.62 -11.18 -7.16
C THR A 66 0.72 -10.45 -7.19
N ILE A 67 0.96 -9.60 -8.20
CA ILE A 67 2.18 -8.77 -8.30
C ILE A 67 2.38 -7.91 -7.04
N PHE A 68 1.35 -7.15 -6.65
CA PHE A 68 1.47 -6.31 -5.46
C PHE A 68 1.50 -7.12 -4.16
N LEU A 69 0.76 -8.23 -4.05
CA LEU A 69 0.79 -9.09 -2.87
C LEU A 69 2.20 -9.60 -2.57
N LEU A 70 2.88 -10.14 -3.58
CA LEU A 70 4.25 -10.65 -3.43
C LEU A 70 5.24 -9.52 -3.20
N ALA A 71 5.09 -8.39 -3.91
CA ALA A 71 5.89 -7.20 -3.66
C ALA A 71 5.80 -6.73 -2.20
N VAL A 72 4.62 -6.72 -1.58
CA VAL A 72 4.45 -6.38 -0.16
C VAL A 72 5.08 -7.45 0.74
N ALA A 73 4.77 -8.74 0.50
CA ALA A 73 5.28 -9.84 1.32
C ALA A 73 6.82 -9.88 1.35
N TRP A 74 7.47 -9.71 0.20
CA TRP A 74 8.92 -9.68 0.09
C TRP A 74 9.53 -8.35 0.56
N SER A 75 8.79 -7.24 0.47
CA SER A 75 9.21 -5.98 1.11
C SER A 75 9.24 -6.12 2.64
N VAL A 76 8.26 -6.81 3.25
CA VAL A 76 8.29 -7.10 4.70
C VAL A 76 9.50 -7.96 5.04
N MET A 77 9.71 -9.06 4.31
CA MET A 77 10.88 -9.93 4.48
C MET A 77 12.20 -9.13 4.48
N PHE A 78 12.37 -8.29 3.47
CA PHE A 78 13.61 -7.55 3.28
C PHE A 78 13.80 -6.43 4.32
N THR A 79 12.76 -5.65 4.59
CA THR A 79 12.82 -4.53 5.53
C THR A 79 13.02 -4.98 6.97
N GLU A 80 12.34 -6.05 7.40
CA GLU A 80 12.57 -6.63 8.73
C GLU A 80 13.99 -7.19 8.85
N GLY A 81 14.52 -7.79 7.77
CA GLY A 81 15.91 -8.21 7.70
C GLY A 81 16.90 -7.07 7.96
N LEU A 82 16.70 -5.92 7.32
CA LEU A 82 17.54 -4.73 7.54
C LEU A 82 17.41 -4.19 8.98
N ILE A 83 16.20 -4.17 9.54
CA ILE A 83 15.95 -3.67 10.90
C ILE A 83 16.62 -4.55 11.96
N VAL A 84 16.48 -5.87 11.83
CA VAL A 84 17.06 -6.84 12.77
C VAL A 84 18.58 -6.88 12.63
N ASN A 85 19.10 -6.91 11.41
CA ASN A 85 20.54 -6.87 11.17
C ASN A 85 21.17 -5.62 11.82
N GLY A 86 20.51 -4.47 11.66
CA GLY A 86 20.92 -3.20 12.23
C GLY A 86 20.82 -3.10 13.77
N SER A 87 20.17 -4.06 14.43
CA SER A 87 19.68 -3.89 15.80
C SER A 87 20.77 -3.76 16.87
N GLU A 88 21.91 -4.44 16.71
CA GLU A 88 22.97 -4.41 17.72
C GLU A 88 23.76 -3.09 17.70
N ASN A 89 24.07 -2.58 16.50
CA ASN A 89 24.92 -1.41 16.36
C ASN A 89 24.13 -0.12 16.12
N ARG A 90 22.81 -0.18 15.85
CA ARG A 90 22.01 1.02 15.57
C ARG A 90 22.05 2.06 16.69
N PHE A 91 22.18 1.64 17.94
CA PHE A 91 22.20 2.54 19.10
C PHE A 91 23.60 3.10 19.42
N ASP A 92 24.65 2.38 19.01
CA ASP A 92 26.01 2.84 19.16
C ASP A 92 26.35 3.81 18.02
N LYS A 93 26.55 5.09 18.38
CA LYS A 93 26.83 6.13 17.38
C LYS A 93 28.21 6.00 16.75
N SER A 94 29.12 5.28 17.40
CA SER A 94 30.50 5.07 16.95
C SER A 94 30.64 3.88 15.99
N LYS A 95 29.66 2.98 15.96
CA LYS A 95 29.65 1.79 15.12
C LYS A 95 28.78 1.98 13.89
N ALA A 96 29.17 1.30 12.82
CA ALA A 96 28.32 1.11 11.66
C ALA A 96 27.06 0.33 12.05
N ALA A 97 25.90 0.75 11.58
CA ALA A 97 24.63 0.15 11.98
C ALA A 97 24.51 -1.32 11.51
N TYR A 98 25.04 -1.66 10.34
CA TYR A 98 24.83 -2.95 9.67
C TYR A 98 25.99 -3.94 9.89
N ARG A 99 25.69 -5.24 9.91
CA ARG A 99 26.64 -6.36 10.12
C ARG A 99 26.56 -7.36 8.95
N LYS A 100 27.69 -7.95 8.54
CA LYS A 100 27.71 -9.01 7.52
C LYS A 100 27.21 -10.34 8.10
N LEU A 101 26.61 -11.21 7.28
CA LEU A 101 26.12 -12.54 7.71
C LEU A 101 27.21 -13.39 8.37
N GLN A 102 28.41 -13.43 7.81
CA GLN A 102 29.56 -14.14 8.40
C GLN A 102 29.88 -13.64 9.82
N THR A 103 29.74 -12.33 10.07
CA THR A 103 29.93 -11.74 11.40
C THR A 103 28.83 -12.17 12.36
N ILE A 104 27.58 -12.25 11.89
CA ILE A 104 26.43 -12.71 12.69
C ILE A 104 26.60 -14.18 13.12
N GLN A 105 27.11 -15.02 12.21
CA GLN A 105 27.34 -16.45 12.47
C GLN A 105 28.52 -16.68 13.42
N ALA A 106 29.58 -15.87 13.34
CA ALA A 106 30.77 -16.00 14.19
C ALA A 106 30.58 -15.46 15.62
N GLN A 107 29.55 -14.66 15.88
CA GLN A 107 29.32 -14.02 17.18
C GLN A 107 28.59 -14.95 18.17
N SER A 108 29.13 -15.09 19.38
CA SER A 108 28.56 -15.95 20.42
C SER A 108 27.13 -15.53 20.81
N PRO A 109 26.18 -16.49 20.99
CA PRO A 109 24.77 -16.19 21.32
C PRO A 109 24.55 -15.37 22.60
N GLN A 110 25.49 -15.42 23.54
CA GLN A 110 25.41 -14.75 24.84
C GLN A 110 25.53 -13.23 24.70
N ASP A 111 26.34 -12.76 23.73
CA ASP A 111 26.64 -11.33 23.52
C ASP A 111 25.53 -10.56 22.78
N LYS A 112 24.52 -11.26 22.28
CA LYS A 112 23.48 -10.68 21.42
C LYS A 112 22.35 -10.02 22.21
N HIS A 113 21.87 -8.88 21.74
CA HIS A 113 20.72 -8.16 22.31
C HIS A 113 19.36 -8.78 21.95
N ILE A 114 19.34 -9.61 20.90
CA ILE A 114 18.16 -10.34 20.41
C ILE A 114 18.43 -11.86 20.43
N PRO A 115 17.39 -12.70 20.32
CA PRO A 115 17.58 -14.15 20.22
C PRO A 115 18.42 -14.52 18.98
N HIS A 116 19.38 -15.43 19.14
CA HIS A 116 20.30 -15.81 18.06
C HIS A 116 19.58 -16.38 16.83
N TRP A 117 18.51 -17.16 17.04
CA TRP A 117 17.68 -17.68 15.95
C TRP A 117 17.05 -16.58 15.11
N ALA A 118 16.68 -15.45 15.72
CA ALA A 118 16.06 -14.33 15.01
C ALA A 118 17.09 -13.59 14.16
N ASP A 119 18.31 -13.41 14.68
CA ASP A 119 19.41 -12.79 13.93
C ASP A 119 19.78 -13.62 12.68
N LEU A 120 19.67 -14.94 12.75
CA LEU A 120 19.82 -15.83 11.59
C LEU A 120 18.60 -15.82 10.66
N PHE A 121 17.39 -15.87 11.23
CA PHE A 121 16.14 -15.88 10.47
C PHE A 121 15.83 -14.56 9.76
N PHE A 122 16.41 -13.45 10.19
CA PHE A 122 16.27 -12.13 9.54
C PHE A 122 17.60 -11.65 8.93
N ALA A 123 18.52 -12.56 8.62
CA ALA A 123 19.77 -12.18 7.99
C ALA A 123 19.57 -11.65 6.57
N ILE A 124 20.48 -10.77 6.14
CA ILE A 124 20.63 -10.27 4.78
C ILE A 124 22.08 -10.57 4.35
N PRO A 125 22.31 -11.21 3.18
CA PRO A 125 21.37 -11.52 2.11
C PRO A 125 20.27 -12.52 2.49
N VAL A 126 19.13 -12.44 1.79
CA VAL A 126 17.97 -13.31 2.02
C VAL A 126 18.31 -14.75 1.60
N THR A 127 17.87 -15.72 2.39
CA THR A 127 18.02 -17.17 2.20
C THR A 127 16.78 -17.78 1.55
N GLY A 128 16.92 -18.94 0.92
CA GLY A 128 15.79 -19.66 0.31
C GLY A 128 14.65 -19.97 1.29
N TRP A 129 14.97 -20.34 2.53
CA TRP A 129 13.93 -20.65 3.53
C TRP A 129 13.16 -19.42 3.99
N GLN A 130 13.82 -18.28 4.20
CA GLN A 130 13.14 -17.01 4.47
C GLN A 130 12.18 -16.69 3.32
N PHE A 131 12.64 -16.80 2.08
CA PHE A 131 11.83 -16.53 0.89
C PHE A 131 10.57 -17.41 0.85
N VAL A 132 10.71 -18.72 1.06
CA VAL A 132 9.57 -19.65 1.11
C VAL A 132 8.63 -19.29 2.26
N PHE A 133 9.16 -19.04 3.47
CA PHE A 133 8.35 -18.69 4.62
C PHE A 133 7.50 -17.45 4.36
N PHE A 134 8.11 -16.34 3.94
CA PHE A 134 7.38 -15.09 3.72
C PHE A 134 6.38 -15.19 2.56
N THR A 135 6.74 -15.92 1.49
CA THR A 135 5.83 -16.16 0.36
C THR A 135 4.59 -16.95 0.80
N VAL A 136 4.79 -18.08 1.49
CA VAL A 136 3.70 -18.98 1.86
C VAL A 136 2.89 -18.41 3.02
N VAL A 137 3.53 -17.91 4.08
CA VAL A 137 2.84 -17.48 5.29
C VAL A 137 2.15 -16.13 5.10
N LEU A 138 2.81 -15.15 4.45
CA LEU A 138 2.19 -13.84 4.23
C LEU A 138 1.37 -13.78 2.94
N GLY A 139 1.82 -14.43 1.87
CA GLY A 139 1.13 -14.42 0.58
C GLY A 139 0.02 -15.47 0.45
N GLY A 140 0.18 -16.64 1.09
CA GLY A 140 -0.71 -17.79 0.91
C GLY A 140 -2.19 -17.54 1.20
N PRO A 141 -2.56 -16.93 2.35
CA PRO A 141 -3.98 -16.65 2.65
C PRO A 141 -4.65 -15.77 1.59
N SER A 142 -3.95 -14.72 1.15
CA SER A 142 -4.42 -13.82 0.10
C SER A 142 -4.51 -14.51 -1.25
N PHE A 143 -3.52 -15.32 -1.61
CA PHE A 143 -3.55 -16.11 -2.84
C PHE A 143 -4.78 -17.04 -2.88
N ALA A 144 -5.06 -17.76 -1.80
CA ALA A 144 -6.20 -18.66 -1.72
C ALA A 144 -7.53 -17.92 -1.92
N ILE A 145 -7.70 -16.74 -1.30
CA ILE A 145 -8.91 -15.93 -1.45
C ILE A 145 -9.02 -15.30 -2.84
N ILE A 146 -7.91 -14.82 -3.42
CA ILE A 146 -7.90 -14.28 -4.79
C ILE A 146 -8.35 -15.35 -5.79
N VAL A 147 -7.80 -16.57 -5.70
CA VAL A 147 -8.18 -17.69 -6.58
C VAL A 147 -9.63 -18.09 -6.37
N TRP A 148 -10.08 -18.19 -5.12
CA TRP A 148 -11.46 -18.57 -4.80
C TRP A 148 -12.50 -17.55 -5.30
N ARG A 149 -12.16 -16.27 -5.28
CA ARG A 149 -13.06 -15.17 -5.66
C ARG A 149 -12.93 -14.72 -7.12
N ALA A 150 -12.00 -15.29 -7.87
CA ALA A 150 -11.83 -14.99 -9.29
C ALA A 150 -13.00 -15.54 -10.12
N ASP A 151 -13.26 -14.90 -11.27
CA ASP A 151 -14.32 -15.31 -12.20
C ASP A 151 -14.13 -16.77 -12.68
N SER A 152 -12.87 -17.20 -12.79
CA SER A 152 -12.50 -18.59 -13.08
C SER A 152 -11.31 -18.99 -12.20
N PRO A 153 -11.51 -19.82 -11.16
CA PRO A 153 -10.44 -20.25 -10.26
C PRO A 153 -9.28 -20.95 -10.97
N ILE A 154 -9.58 -21.77 -11.99
CA ILE A 154 -8.54 -22.49 -12.76
C ILE A 154 -7.65 -21.49 -13.51
N VAL A 155 -8.25 -20.54 -14.23
CA VAL A 155 -7.50 -19.48 -14.92
C VAL A 155 -6.73 -18.63 -13.93
N ALA A 156 -7.32 -18.33 -12.78
CA ALA A 156 -6.67 -17.55 -11.73
C ALA A 156 -5.40 -18.22 -11.20
N ILE A 157 -5.38 -19.56 -11.05
CA ILE A 157 -4.17 -20.30 -10.67
C ILE A 157 -3.05 -20.09 -11.70
N PHE A 158 -3.35 -20.26 -13.00
CA PHE A 158 -2.35 -20.07 -14.06
C PHE A 158 -1.83 -18.63 -14.12
N ILE A 159 -2.73 -17.65 -14.00
CA ILE A 159 -2.38 -16.23 -14.04
C ILE A 159 -1.58 -15.81 -12.81
N ALA A 160 -1.97 -16.27 -11.63
CA ALA A 160 -1.23 -15.98 -10.40
C ALA A 160 0.14 -16.69 -10.39
N PHE A 161 0.25 -17.89 -10.98
CA PHE A 161 1.54 -18.54 -11.19
C PHE A 161 2.43 -17.74 -12.15
N LEU A 162 1.88 -17.23 -13.26
CA LEU A 162 2.61 -16.36 -14.18
C LEU A 162 3.10 -15.09 -13.47
N ALA A 163 2.23 -14.45 -12.69
CA ALA A 163 2.59 -13.28 -11.88
C ALA A 163 3.72 -13.61 -10.90
N PHE A 164 3.64 -14.75 -10.21
CA PHE A 164 4.70 -15.23 -9.31
C PHE A 164 6.04 -15.41 -10.03
N VAL A 165 6.06 -16.01 -11.21
CA VAL A 165 7.30 -16.18 -12.00
C VAL A 165 7.88 -14.82 -12.39
N ILE A 166 7.04 -13.90 -12.86
CA ILE A 166 7.48 -12.55 -13.25
C ILE A 166 8.06 -11.80 -12.05
N ASP A 167 7.37 -11.81 -10.92
CA ASP A 167 7.85 -11.18 -9.70
C ASP A 167 9.13 -11.83 -9.21
N TYR A 168 9.23 -13.15 -9.23
CA TYR A 168 10.42 -13.86 -8.79
C TYR A 168 11.64 -13.45 -9.62
N VAL A 169 11.52 -13.42 -10.95
CA VAL A 169 12.57 -12.92 -11.85
C VAL A 169 12.86 -11.45 -11.56
N GLY A 170 11.82 -10.62 -11.36
CA GLY A 170 11.95 -9.22 -10.99
C GLY A 170 12.70 -9.01 -9.67
N PHE A 171 12.44 -9.84 -8.67
CA PHE A 171 13.11 -9.81 -7.37
C PHE A 171 14.59 -10.18 -7.48
N ILE A 172 14.92 -11.22 -8.25
CA ILE A 172 16.31 -11.60 -8.54
C ILE A 172 17.02 -10.44 -9.26
N LEU A 173 16.39 -9.86 -10.29
CA LEU A 173 16.91 -8.69 -11.01
C LEU A 173 17.16 -7.48 -10.10
N LEU A 174 16.25 -7.21 -9.16
CA LEU A 174 16.42 -6.16 -8.16
C LEU A 174 17.59 -6.44 -7.21
N CYS A 175 17.85 -7.71 -6.92
CA CYS A 175 18.98 -8.15 -6.10
C CYS A 175 20.33 -8.13 -6.83
N THR A 176 20.33 -8.12 -8.17
CA THR A 176 21.55 -8.15 -9.01
C THR A 176 22.60 -7.10 -8.61
N PRO A 177 22.27 -5.81 -8.39
CA PRO A 177 23.29 -4.83 -8.01
C PRO A 177 24.00 -5.18 -6.70
N ALA A 178 23.30 -5.76 -5.73
CA ALA A 178 23.90 -6.20 -4.47
C ALA A 178 24.78 -7.44 -4.65
N ALA A 179 24.30 -8.40 -5.43
CA ALA A 179 25.06 -9.59 -5.77
C ALA A 179 26.36 -9.22 -6.54
N LEU A 180 26.32 -8.25 -7.45
CA LEU A 180 27.51 -7.78 -8.18
C LEU A 180 28.54 -7.10 -7.27
N LEU A 181 28.10 -6.51 -6.16
CA LEU A 181 28.97 -5.86 -5.17
C LEU A 181 29.59 -6.86 -4.18
N ASP A 182 28.90 -7.96 -3.86
CA ASP A 182 29.41 -9.04 -3.00
C ASP A 182 29.10 -10.44 -3.60
N PRO A 183 29.83 -10.85 -4.67
CA PRO A 183 29.51 -12.08 -5.42
C PRO A 183 29.68 -13.37 -4.62
N GLY A 184 30.40 -13.32 -3.50
CA GLY A 184 30.64 -14.49 -2.67
C GLY A 184 29.43 -14.94 -1.86
N ASP A 185 28.38 -14.11 -1.77
CA ASP A 185 27.18 -14.39 -0.98
C ASP A 185 25.92 -13.73 -1.58
N PRO A 186 25.44 -14.20 -2.75
CA PRO A 186 24.27 -13.60 -3.41
C PRO A 186 22.96 -13.93 -2.67
N PRO A 187 21.91 -13.10 -2.80
CA PRO A 187 20.57 -13.45 -2.32
C PRO A 187 20.05 -14.77 -2.91
N LEU A 188 19.37 -15.55 -2.07
CA LEU A 188 18.84 -16.89 -2.35
C LEU A 188 19.92 -17.92 -2.74
N ARG A 189 21.13 -17.76 -2.22
CA ARG A 189 22.20 -18.76 -2.37
C ARG A 189 21.74 -20.16 -1.94
N GLY A 190 22.10 -21.19 -2.72
CA GLY A 190 21.70 -22.57 -2.46
C GLY A 190 20.27 -22.89 -2.88
N PHE A 191 19.53 -21.93 -3.45
CA PHE A 191 18.18 -22.18 -3.96
C PHE A 191 18.26 -22.49 -5.48
N PRO A 192 17.91 -23.71 -5.92
CA PRO A 192 18.22 -24.19 -7.28
C PRO A 192 17.72 -23.28 -8.40
N LEU A 193 16.51 -22.71 -8.23
CA LEU A 193 15.92 -21.81 -9.23
C LEU A 193 16.63 -20.46 -9.27
N ALA A 194 17.09 -19.95 -8.12
CA ALA A 194 17.86 -18.71 -8.06
C ALA A 194 19.22 -18.90 -8.70
N GLU A 195 19.93 -19.99 -8.39
CA GLU A 195 21.24 -20.32 -8.97
C GLU A 195 21.19 -20.43 -10.50
N SER A 196 20.13 -21.03 -11.03
CA SER A 196 19.90 -21.10 -12.48
C SER A 196 19.79 -19.69 -13.10
N ILE A 197 19.02 -18.79 -12.49
CA ILE A 197 18.87 -17.41 -12.97
C ILE A 197 20.19 -16.63 -12.79
N TRP A 198 20.87 -16.80 -11.66
CA TRP A 198 22.17 -16.17 -11.42
C TRP A 198 23.21 -16.58 -12.47
N SER A 199 23.18 -17.84 -12.91
CA SER A 199 24.05 -18.31 -14.00
C SER A 199 23.80 -17.57 -15.33
N TRP A 200 22.56 -17.21 -15.63
CA TRP A 200 22.21 -16.43 -16.84
C TRP A 200 22.73 -14.99 -16.79
N PHE A 201 22.84 -14.41 -15.59
CA PHE A 201 23.42 -13.08 -15.38
C PHE A 201 24.95 -13.10 -15.26
N GLY A 202 25.59 -14.22 -15.57
CA GLY A 202 27.04 -14.32 -15.58
C GLY A 202 27.65 -14.24 -14.18
N PHE A 203 26.92 -14.61 -13.12
CA PHE A 203 27.55 -14.82 -11.82
C PHE A 203 28.41 -16.07 -11.89
N PRO A 204 29.75 -15.95 -11.79
CA PRO A 204 30.58 -17.12 -11.86
C PRO A 204 30.41 -17.89 -10.57
N LEU A 205 29.64 -18.99 -10.64
CA LEU A 205 29.75 -20.11 -9.70
C LEU A 205 31.11 -20.83 -9.95
N GLY A 206 32.22 -20.08 -9.89
CA GLY A 206 33.60 -20.59 -9.99
C GLY A 206 34.42 -20.21 -11.24
N GLY A 207 33.90 -19.41 -12.19
CA GLY A 207 34.61 -18.99 -13.42
C GLY A 207 35.26 -17.59 -13.39
N LYS A 208 36.07 -17.25 -14.42
CA LYS A 208 36.54 -15.86 -14.64
C LYS A 208 35.43 -15.05 -15.31
N PRO A 209 35.14 -13.82 -14.86
CA PRO A 209 34.04 -13.05 -15.42
C PRO A 209 34.30 -12.60 -16.87
N SER A 210 33.25 -12.64 -17.69
CA SER A 210 33.24 -12.16 -19.08
C SER A 210 33.43 -10.64 -19.18
N ALA A 211 33.63 -10.11 -20.40
CA ALA A 211 33.80 -8.66 -20.60
C ALA A 211 32.54 -7.87 -20.20
N ASP A 212 31.36 -8.38 -20.55
CA ASP A 212 30.08 -7.76 -20.22
C ASP A 212 29.79 -7.81 -18.72
N GLU A 213 30.13 -8.91 -18.05
CA GLU A 213 30.04 -9.02 -16.58
C GLU A 213 30.94 -8.00 -15.89
N LYS A 214 32.18 -7.79 -16.38
CA LYS A 214 33.07 -6.77 -15.82
C LYS A 214 32.47 -5.37 -15.98
N ALA A 215 31.90 -5.06 -17.14
CA ALA A 215 31.23 -3.78 -17.37
C ALA A 215 30.03 -3.59 -16.42
N ALA A 216 29.21 -4.63 -16.21
CA ALA A 216 28.09 -4.60 -15.28
C ALA A 216 28.55 -4.40 -13.82
N MET A 217 29.60 -5.11 -13.39
CA MET A 217 30.21 -4.92 -12.07
C MET A 217 30.75 -3.50 -11.90
N GLU A 218 31.39 -2.93 -12.91
CA GLU A 218 31.88 -1.55 -12.88
C GLU A 218 30.75 -0.53 -12.78
N ALA A 219 29.66 -0.72 -13.53
CA ALA A 219 28.46 0.09 -13.45
C ALA A 219 27.84 0.03 -12.05
N ALA A 220 27.71 -1.18 -11.47
CA ALA A 220 27.21 -1.36 -10.10
C ALA A 220 28.09 -0.65 -9.06
N ARG A 221 29.42 -0.77 -9.18
CA ARG A 221 30.38 -0.05 -8.31
C ARG A 221 30.29 1.47 -8.48
N TRP A 222 30.10 1.97 -9.70
CA TRP A 222 29.90 3.40 -9.95
C TRP A 222 28.64 3.90 -9.27
N ALA A 223 27.50 3.22 -9.46
CA ALA A 223 26.23 3.58 -8.83
C ALA A 223 26.32 3.50 -7.30
N HIS A 224 27.00 2.48 -6.76
CA HIS A 224 27.23 2.33 -5.33
C HIS A 224 28.11 3.46 -4.75
N ARG A 225 29.13 3.91 -5.49
CA ARG A 225 29.94 5.09 -5.11
C ARG A 225 29.13 6.37 -5.12
N LEU A 226 28.29 6.58 -6.13
CA LEU A 226 27.39 7.73 -6.19
C LEU A 226 26.41 7.73 -5.01
N PHE A 227 25.78 6.58 -4.72
CA PHE A 227 24.92 6.41 -3.55
C PHE A 227 25.67 6.72 -2.25
N SER A 228 26.89 6.18 -2.09
CA SER A 228 27.73 6.44 -0.92
C SER A 228 28.06 7.93 -0.75
N TRP A 229 28.27 8.65 -1.86
CA TRP A 229 28.47 10.10 -1.85
C TRP A 229 27.22 10.83 -1.37
N VAL A 230 26.02 10.45 -1.84
CA VAL A 230 24.75 11.02 -1.37
C VAL A 230 24.55 10.78 0.13
N VAL A 231 24.77 9.55 0.59
CA VAL A 231 24.70 9.16 2.01
C VAL A 231 25.62 10.04 2.88
N LYS A 232 26.86 10.28 2.43
CA LYS A 232 27.81 11.19 3.11
C LYS A 232 27.29 12.63 3.14
N LYS A 233 26.76 13.15 2.03
CA LYS A 233 26.21 14.50 1.94
C LYS A 233 25.01 14.71 2.86
N LEU A 234 24.16 13.70 3.00
CA LEU A 234 23.02 13.69 3.92
C LEU A 234 23.41 13.43 5.38
N ARG A 235 24.71 13.30 5.69
CA ARG A 235 25.25 13.02 7.03
C ARG A 235 24.73 11.71 7.64
N LEU A 236 24.42 10.72 6.80
CA LEU A 236 23.96 9.40 7.21
C LEU A 236 25.15 8.44 7.39
N SER A 237 26.17 8.88 8.13
CA SER A 237 27.46 8.16 8.28
C SER A 237 27.31 6.75 8.88
N TYR A 238 26.22 6.49 9.59
CA TYR A 238 25.92 5.18 10.18
C TYR A 238 25.54 4.09 9.15
N LEU A 239 25.29 4.49 7.89
CA LEU A 239 25.09 3.57 6.77
C LEU A 239 26.40 3.22 6.06
N ILE A 240 27.51 3.82 6.47
CA ILE A 240 28.83 3.67 5.84
C ILE A 240 29.64 2.63 6.60
N ASP A 241 30.23 1.69 5.87
CA ASP A 241 31.22 0.77 6.39
C ASP A 241 32.53 1.53 6.68
N PRO A 242 33.00 1.59 7.95
CA PRO A 242 34.22 2.29 8.31
C PRO A 242 35.46 1.75 7.60
N LYS A 243 35.47 0.47 7.19
CA LYS A 243 36.62 -0.16 6.54
C LYS A 243 36.79 0.29 5.09
N THR A 244 35.68 0.44 4.37
CA THR A 244 35.69 0.74 2.94
C THR A 244 35.38 2.21 2.64
N GLY A 245 34.77 2.92 3.60
CA GLY A 245 34.27 4.28 3.39
C GLY A 245 33.08 4.34 2.42
N LEU A 246 32.48 3.21 2.06
CA LEU A 246 31.30 3.10 1.20
C LEU A 246 30.07 2.70 2.02
N ALA A 247 28.87 3.00 1.50
CA ALA A 247 27.63 2.56 2.14
C ALA A 247 27.51 1.02 2.11
N TYR A 248 26.83 0.41 3.08
CA TYR A 248 26.61 -1.03 3.04
C TYR A 248 25.82 -1.46 1.79
N PRO A 249 26.20 -2.55 1.09
CA PRO A 249 25.49 -3.04 -0.09
C PRO A 249 23.99 -3.28 0.15
N ALA A 250 23.61 -3.74 1.34
CA ALA A 250 22.22 -3.95 1.71
C ALA A 250 21.39 -2.65 1.75
N HIS A 251 21.98 -1.53 2.16
CA HIS A 251 21.31 -0.22 2.13
C HIS A 251 21.25 0.34 0.71
N PHE A 252 22.27 0.10 -0.11
CA PHE A 252 22.20 0.41 -1.54
C PHE A 252 21.06 -0.37 -2.22
N LEU A 253 20.97 -1.68 -1.97
CA LEU A 253 19.88 -2.53 -2.44
C LEU A 253 18.51 -2.02 -1.99
N SER A 254 18.38 -1.64 -0.71
CA SER A 254 17.14 -1.09 -0.18
C SER A 254 16.69 0.17 -0.91
N THR A 255 17.64 1.02 -1.31
CA THR A 255 17.35 2.24 -2.06
C THR A 255 16.92 1.93 -3.48
N VAL A 256 17.58 0.98 -4.14
CA VAL A 256 17.18 0.49 -5.48
C VAL A 256 15.75 -0.07 -5.44
N MET A 257 15.45 -0.94 -4.46
CA MET A 257 14.12 -1.52 -4.27
C MET A 257 13.06 -0.45 -4.04
N VAL A 258 13.29 0.50 -3.12
CA VAL A 258 12.33 1.60 -2.87
C VAL A 258 12.08 2.40 -4.14
N VAL A 259 13.11 2.75 -4.90
CA VAL A 259 12.97 3.54 -6.13
C VAL A 259 12.15 2.77 -7.17
N VAL A 260 12.48 1.51 -7.43
CA VAL A 260 11.78 0.71 -8.45
C VAL A 260 10.35 0.39 -8.03
N LEU A 261 10.12 0.03 -6.76
CA LEU A 261 8.77 -0.25 -6.25
C LEU A 261 7.90 1.00 -6.18
N THR A 262 8.50 2.16 -5.90
CA THR A 262 7.79 3.45 -6.01
C THR A 262 7.45 3.75 -7.47
N ALA A 263 8.36 3.49 -8.42
CA ALA A 263 8.07 3.65 -9.84
C ALA A 263 6.96 2.70 -10.32
N LEU A 264 6.96 1.43 -9.86
CA LEU A 264 5.89 0.47 -10.09
C LEU A 264 4.56 0.99 -9.55
N TRP A 265 4.55 1.51 -8.33
CA TRP A 265 3.36 2.09 -7.71
C TRP A 265 2.83 3.31 -8.47
N ILE A 266 3.70 4.25 -8.87
CA ILE A 266 3.32 5.42 -9.69
C ILE A 266 2.81 4.97 -11.07
N GLY A 267 3.49 4.01 -11.69
CA GLY A 267 3.08 3.45 -12.97
C GLY A 267 1.70 2.81 -12.91
N PHE A 268 1.44 2.04 -11.85
CA PHE A 268 0.10 1.47 -11.61
C PHE A 268 -0.95 2.56 -11.40
N ASP A 269 -0.71 3.55 -10.54
CA ASP A 269 -1.63 4.68 -10.33
C ASP A 269 -1.94 5.42 -11.64
N TRP A 270 -0.92 5.60 -12.48
CA TRP A 270 -1.07 6.26 -13.79
C TRP A 270 -1.88 5.43 -14.79
N VAL A 271 -1.69 4.11 -14.83
CA VAL A 271 -2.42 3.19 -15.73
C VAL A 271 -3.84 2.94 -15.25
N ALA A 272 -4.02 2.69 -13.96
CA ALA A 272 -5.32 2.40 -13.33
C ALA A 272 -6.13 3.68 -13.02
N TYR A 273 -5.67 4.84 -13.50
CA TYR A 273 -6.35 6.11 -13.29
C TYR A 273 -7.72 6.12 -14.00
N PRO A 274 -8.83 6.39 -13.29
CA PRO A 274 -10.16 6.41 -13.87
C PRO A 274 -10.26 7.35 -15.08
N GLY A 275 -10.76 6.81 -16.20
CA GLY A 275 -11.00 7.57 -17.44
C GLY A 275 -9.78 7.76 -18.35
N ARG A 276 -8.60 7.21 -18.03
CA ARG A 276 -7.42 7.31 -18.91
C ARG A 276 -7.33 6.17 -19.92
N PHE A 277 -7.34 4.93 -19.42
CA PHE A 277 -7.20 3.73 -20.24
C PHE A 277 -8.36 2.75 -20.10
N GLY A 278 -9.39 3.09 -19.30
CA GLY A 278 -10.52 2.19 -19.02
C GLY A 278 -10.12 0.92 -18.26
N ILE A 279 -8.94 0.90 -17.66
CA ILE A 279 -8.44 -0.23 -16.86
C ILE A 279 -8.89 0.00 -15.42
N GLU A 280 -9.91 -0.74 -14.99
CA GLU A 280 -10.33 -0.81 -13.60
C GLU A 280 -9.69 -2.05 -12.93
N SER A 281 -9.30 -1.91 -11.67
CA SER A 281 -8.70 -3.00 -10.90
C SER A 281 -9.51 -3.30 -9.64
N ALA A 282 -9.40 -4.52 -9.14
CA ALA A 282 -10.11 -4.91 -7.92
C ALA A 282 -9.65 -4.06 -6.73
N PRO A 283 -10.54 -3.73 -5.77
CA PRO A 283 -10.20 -2.86 -4.64
C PRO A 283 -8.98 -3.34 -3.83
N VAL A 284 -8.81 -4.66 -3.69
CA VAL A 284 -7.66 -5.26 -3.00
C VAL A 284 -6.31 -4.84 -3.60
N VAL A 285 -6.25 -4.59 -4.91
CA VAL A 285 -5.01 -4.16 -5.58
C VAL A 285 -4.53 -2.82 -5.04
N TYR A 286 -5.43 -1.86 -4.91
CA TYR A 286 -5.11 -0.55 -4.35
C TYR A 286 -4.67 -0.65 -2.89
N VAL A 287 -5.24 -1.60 -2.14
CA VAL A 287 -4.84 -1.86 -0.75
C VAL A 287 -3.42 -2.43 -0.69
N TYR A 288 -3.07 -3.43 -1.49
CA TYR A 288 -1.70 -3.95 -1.54
C TYR A 288 -0.70 -2.92 -2.05
N ALA A 289 -1.04 -2.16 -3.09
CA ALA A 289 -0.23 -1.05 -3.58
C ALA A 289 0.02 0.00 -2.48
N SER A 290 -0.98 0.29 -1.65
CA SER A 290 -0.82 1.20 -0.51
C SER A 290 0.01 0.59 0.63
N LEU A 291 -0.24 -0.68 0.96
CA LEU A 291 0.54 -1.42 1.96
C LEU A 291 2.02 -1.47 1.58
N LEU A 292 2.35 -1.59 0.30
CA LEU A 292 3.72 -1.55 -0.20
C LEU A 292 4.42 -0.27 0.25
N LEU A 293 3.79 0.89 0.04
CA LEU A 293 4.35 2.17 0.49
C LEU A 293 4.48 2.24 2.01
N PHE A 294 3.49 1.74 2.75
CA PHE A 294 3.52 1.76 4.21
C PHE A 294 4.63 0.87 4.78
N VAL A 295 4.88 -0.31 4.21
CA VAL A 295 5.99 -1.19 4.61
C VAL A 295 7.31 -0.43 4.54
N TRP A 296 7.61 0.18 3.39
CA TRP A 296 8.86 0.91 3.21
C TRP A 296 8.95 2.18 4.06
N LEU A 297 7.85 2.92 4.19
CA LEU A 297 7.79 4.13 5.02
C LEU A 297 8.03 3.81 6.50
N PHE A 298 7.26 2.88 7.06
CA PHE A 298 7.40 2.52 8.48
C PHE A 298 8.73 1.85 8.77
N ALA A 299 9.26 1.04 7.85
CA ALA A 299 10.58 0.45 7.98
C ALA A 299 11.68 1.53 8.02
N ALA A 300 11.67 2.47 7.08
CA ALA A 300 12.63 3.57 7.03
C ALA A 300 12.55 4.44 8.29
N LEU A 301 11.34 4.83 8.70
CA LEU A 301 11.14 5.61 9.93
C LEU A 301 11.61 4.83 11.16
N ASN A 302 11.24 3.56 11.31
CA ASN A 302 11.63 2.73 12.45
C ASN A 302 13.16 2.53 12.53
N PHE A 303 13.81 2.37 11.39
CA PHE A 303 15.26 2.24 11.32
C PHE A 303 15.96 3.54 11.70
N HIS A 304 15.57 4.66 11.08
CA HIS A 304 16.26 5.95 11.27
C HIS A 304 15.90 6.65 12.58
N LEU A 305 14.61 6.78 12.90
CA LEU A 305 14.14 7.42 14.13
C LEU A 305 14.44 6.57 15.37
N GLY A 306 14.45 5.25 15.19
CA GLY A 306 14.80 4.32 16.24
C GLY A 306 16.21 4.50 16.79
N ARG A 307 17.18 4.97 15.99
CA ARG A 307 18.52 5.37 16.45
C ARG A 307 18.50 6.64 17.30
N LEU A 308 17.49 7.47 17.12
CA LEU A 308 17.24 8.69 17.89
C LEU A 308 16.30 8.45 19.08
N HIS A 309 15.83 7.22 19.30
CA HIS A 309 14.77 6.87 20.26
C HIS A 309 13.47 7.65 20.05
N ILE A 310 13.20 8.06 18.80
CA ILE A 310 11.97 8.77 18.42
C ILE A 310 10.96 7.75 17.91
N SER A 311 9.71 7.84 18.38
CA SER A 311 8.62 6.98 17.92
C SER A 311 8.17 7.35 16.50
N SER A 312 8.17 6.39 15.58
CA SER A 312 7.67 6.60 14.21
C SER A 312 6.19 6.99 14.18
N ILE A 313 5.37 6.46 15.09
CA ILE A 313 3.95 6.83 15.22
C ILE A 313 3.83 8.29 15.64
N ALA A 314 4.65 8.75 16.59
CA ALA A 314 4.60 10.15 17.03
C ALA A 314 4.94 11.11 15.89
N VAL A 315 5.97 10.81 15.08
CA VAL A 315 6.32 11.61 13.91
C VAL A 315 5.21 11.60 12.86
N LEU A 316 4.60 10.44 12.62
CA LEU A 316 3.46 10.35 11.70
C LEU A 316 2.26 11.16 12.21
N LEU A 317 1.92 11.07 13.50
CA LEU A 317 0.84 11.84 14.10
C LEU A 317 1.10 13.35 13.97
N ILE A 318 2.32 13.80 14.25
CA ILE A 318 2.70 15.21 14.06
C ILE A 318 2.54 15.61 12.59
N PHE A 319 2.99 14.77 11.65
CA PHE A 319 2.84 15.05 10.23
C PHE A 319 1.37 15.13 9.79
N VAL A 320 0.53 14.22 10.29
CA VAL A 320 -0.92 14.21 10.03
C VAL A 320 -1.59 15.43 10.63
N ILE A 321 -1.27 15.79 11.89
CA ILE A 321 -1.83 16.98 12.56
C ILE A 321 -1.43 18.24 11.81
N ILE A 322 -0.14 18.41 11.50
CA ILE A 322 0.35 19.56 10.74
C ILE A 322 -0.32 19.61 9.37
N GLY A 323 -0.38 18.48 8.66
CA GLY A 323 -1.04 18.39 7.37
C GLY A 323 -2.51 18.78 7.46
N TYR A 324 -3.22 18.26 8.45
CA TYR A 324 -4.62 18.57 8.70
C TYR A 324 -4.83 20.06 9.03
N SER A 325 -4.04 20.61 9.94
CA SER A 325 -4.15 22.01 10.38
C SER A 325 -3.75 23.02 9.29
N ILE A 326 -2.78 22.69 8.43
CA ILE A 326 -2.34 23.58 7.34
C ILE A 326 -3.27 23.48 6.14
N PHE A 327 -3.72 22.28 5.79
CA PHE A 327 -4.42 22.01 4.54
C PHE A 327 -5.94 21.89 4.69
N SER A 328 -6.48 22.10 5.90
CA SER A 328 -7.93 22.03 6.22
C SER A 328 -8.63 20.94 5.42
N VAL A 329 -8.19 19.70 5.65
CA VAL A 329 -8.54 18.56 4.78
C VAL A 329 -10.01 18.16 4.93
N ASP A 330 -10.72 18.74 5.90
CA ASP A 330 -12.16 18.57 6.02
C ASP A 330 -12.87 19.06 4.76
N HIS A 331 -13.67 18.16 4.21
CA HIS A 331 -14.62 18.49 3.16
C HIS A 331 -15.90 18.99 3.84
N GLU A 332 -15.81 20.17 4.43
CA GLU A 332 -16.99 20.87 4.91
C GLU A 332 -17.78 21.38 3.71
N TYR A 333 -18.98 20.85 3.53
CA TYR A 333 -19.96 21.48 2.67
C TYR A 333 -20.59 22.61 3.46
N GLY A 334 -20.21 23.86 3.13
CA GLY A 334 -20.84 25.04 3.72
C GLY A 334 -22.34 25.04 3.44
N VAL A 335 -23.13 24.66 4.44
CA VAL A 335 -24.60 24.73 4.41
C VAL A 335 -24.94 26.21 4.64
N THR A 336 -25.54 26.89 3.66
CA THR A 336 -25.91 28.30 3.84
C THR A 336 -26.87 28.44 5.02
N ARG A 337 -26.70 29.50 5.82
CA ARG A 337 -27.46 29.80 7.06
C ARG A 337 -28.99 29.84 6.88
N GLU A 338 -29.48 29.86 5.65
CA GLU A 338 -30.90 29.75 5.31
C GLU A 338 -31.43 28.31 5.37
N GLN A 339 -30.60 27.28 5.11
CA GLN A 339 -31.01 25.87 5.17
C GLN A 339 -31.17 25.35 6.60
N SER A 340 -30.48 25.94 7.57
CA SER A 340 -30.59 25.57 8.99
C SER A 340 -31.86 26.09 9.69
N LYS A 341 -32.67 26.92 9.01
CA LYS A 341 -34.01 27.36 9.46
C LYS A 341 -35.16 26.57 8.82
N ILE A 342 -34.87 25.56 8.00
CA ILE A 342 -35.91 24.72 7.43
C ILE A 342 -36.40 23.76 8.51
N ASP A 343 -37.64 23.94 8.96
CA ASP A 343 -38.34 22.92 9.76
C ASP A 343 -38.43 21.64 8.92
N LEU A 344 -37.52 20.71 9.20
CA LEU A 344 -37.54 19.41 8.56
C LEU A 344 -38.81 18.69 9.02
N PRO A 345 -39.64 18.20 8.08
CA PRO A 345 -40.82 17.42 8.46
C PRO A 345 -40.37 16.21 9.27
N SER A 346 -41.11 15.89 10.33
CA SER A 346 -40.86 14.65 11.05
C SER A 346 -41.01 13.46 10.09
N PRO A 347 -40.34 12.32 10.33
CA PRO A 347 -40.53 11.12 9.51
C PRO A 347 -42.01 10.73 9.39
N VAL A 348 -42.80 10.97 10.44
CA VAL A 348 -44.26 10.75 10.47
C VAL A 348 -44.98 11.71 9.52
N ASP A 349 -44.62 12.99 9.50
CA ASP A 349 -45.25 13.97 8.62
C ASP A 349 -44.86 13.76 7.15
N ALA A 350 -43.63 13.34 6.89
CA ALA A 350 -43.18 12.92 5.57
C ALA A 350 -43.95 11.68 5.08
N ALA A 351 -44.17 10.70 5.97
CA ALA A 351 -44.93 9.49 5.68
C ALA A 351 -46.42 9.79 5.45
N LYS A 352 -47.07 10.65 6.24
CA LYS A 352 -48.48 11.05 6.06
C LYS A 352 -48.78 11.69 4.70
N LYS A 353 -47.76 12.27 4.06
CA LYS A 353 -47.85 12.84 2.70
C LYS A 353 -47.60 11.80 1.60
N SER A 354 -47.44 10.51 1.92
CA SER A 354 -47.55 9.47 0.91
C SER A 354 -48.97 9.42 0.37
N GLY A 355 -49.14 9.06 -0.90
CA GLY A 355 -50.47 8.75 -1.43
C GLY A 355 -51.03 7.46 -0.81
N PRO A 356 -51.83 6.67 -1.54
CA PRO A 356 -52.37 5.42 -1.01
C PRO A 356 -51.28 4.40 -0.61
N ASN A 357 -50.06 4.54 -1.14
CA ASN A 357 -48.92 3.67 -0.86
C ASN A 357 -47.77 4.48 -0.24
N LEU A 358 -47.29 4.03 0.93
CA LEU A 358 -46.04 4.48 1.52
C LEU A 358 -44.93 3.49 1.17
N VAL A 359 -43.90 3.96 0.45
CA VAL A 359 -42.71 3.16 0.19
C VAL A 359 -41.54 3.70 1.02
N VAL A 360 -40.95 2.82 1.81
CA VAL A 360 -39.74 3.08 2.61
C VAL A 360 -38.61 2.28 2.00
N VAL A 361 -37.49 2.95 1.68
CA VAL A 361 -36.29 2.26 1.19
C VAL A 361 -35.27 2.20 2.31
N ALA A 362 -34.79 0.99 2.59
CA ALA A 362 -33.68 0.77 3.49
C ALA A 362 -32.41 0.41 2.68
N SER A 363 -31.28 1.06 2.97
CA SER A 363 -30.00 0.71 2.35
C SER A 363 -28.89 0.52 3.38
N ALA A 364 -28.14 -0.56 3.21
CA ALA A 364 -27.02 -0.90 4.07
C ALA A 364 -25.79 0.00 3.82
N GLY A 365 -24.87 -0.05 4.79
CA GLY A 365 -23.51 0.47 4.60
C GLY A 365 -22.68 -0.40 3.65
N GLY A 366 -21.51 0.13 3.28
CA GLY A 366 -20.58 -0.56 2.35
C GLY A 366 -19.74 0.41 1.53
N GLY A 367 -19.45 1.58 2.09
CA GLY A 367 -18.62 2.62 1.46
C GLY A 367 -19.08 3.01 0.05
N ILE A 368 -18.12 3.18 -0.84
CA ILE A 368 -18.40 3.69 -2.19
C ILE A 368 -19.24 2.75 -3.06
N TRP A 369 -19.19 1.44 -2.78
CA TRP A 369 -20.00 0.45 -3.48
C TRP A 369 -21.46 0.54 -3.08
N ALA A 370 -21.75 0.62 -1.78
CA ALA A 370 -23.11 0.84 -1.30
C ALA A 370 -23.69 2.17 -1.84
N ALA A 371 -22.87 3.22 -1.94
CA ALA A 371 -23.29 4.48 -2.54
C ALA A 371 -23.71 4.32 -4.02
N GLY A 372 -22.89 3.62 -4.81
CA GLY A 372 -23.17 3.38 -6.23
C GLY A 372 -24.41 2.50 -6.44
N TRP A 373 -24.47 1.37 -5.74
CA TRP A 373 -25.59 0.44 -5.83
C TRP A 373 -26.91 1.05 -5.34
N THR A 374 -26.90 1.82 -4.26
CA THR A 374 -28.10 2.51 -3.77
C THR A 374 -28.61 3.50 -4.82
N THR A 375 -27.72 4.29 -5.41
CA THR A 375 -28.09 5.26 -6.46
C THR A 375 -28.67 4.55 -7.68
N LEU A 376 -27.98 3.51 -8.16
CA LEU A 376 -28.37 2.75 -9.36
C LEU A 376 -29.69 2.00 -9.17
N ALA A 377 -29.88 1.35 -8.02
CA ALA A 377 -31.10 0.61 -7.72
C ALA A 377 -32.31 1.55 -7.66
N LEU A 378 -32.19 2.69 -6.97
CA LEU A 378 -33.24 3.70 -6.91
C LEU A 378 -33.59 4.26 -8.29
N GLU A 379 -32.58 4.57 -9.11
CA GLU A 379 -32.80 5.05 -10.48
C GLU A 379 -33.51 4.00 -11.36
N LYS A 380 -33.06 2.74 -11.32
CA LYS A 380 -33.68 1.66 -12.11
C LYS A 380 -35.11 1.35 -11.65
N LEU A 381 -35.36 1.31 -10.34
CA LEU A 381 -36.69 1.06 -9.79
C LEU A 381 -37.69 2.14 -10.22
N ILE A 382 -37.30 3.40 -10.18
CA ILE A 382 -38.17 4.50 -10.63
C ILE A 382 -38.30 4.53 -12.15
N GLY A 383 -37.25 4.16 -12.88
CA GLY A 383 -37.33 3.99 -14.34
C GLY A 383 -38.35 2.93 -14.75
N GLN A 384 -38.45 1.84 -13.98
CA GLN A 384 -39.45 0.78 -14.20
C GLN A 384 -40.85 1.18 -13.72
N ARG A 385 -40.95 1.94 -12.61
CA ARG A 385 -42.22 2.41 -12.05
C ARG A 385 -42.11 3.87 -11.64
N SER A 386 -42.45 4.77 -12.56
CA SER A 386 -42.35 6.22 -12.39
C SER A 386 -43.14 6.77 -11.18
N GLN A 387 -44.19 6.05 -10.75
CA GLN A 387 -44.98 6.38 -9.56
C GLN A 387 -44.16 6.31 -8.26
N LEU A 388 -43.14 5.45 -8.19
CA LEU A 388 -42.29 5.29 -7.00
C LEU A 388 -41.60 6.58 -6.60
N ALA A 389 -41.28 7.47 -7.55
CA ALA A 389 -40.69 8.78 -7.24
C ALA A 389 -41.61 9.64 -6.35
N ARG A 390 -42.92 9.39 -6.35
CA ARG A 390 -43.91 10.06 -5.49
C ARG A 390 -44.30 9.26 -4.26
N GLU A 391 -44.10 7.94 -4.26
CA GLU A 391 -44.43 7.05 -3.14
C GLU A 391 -43.28 6.87 -2.14
N ILE A 392 -42.03 7.00 -2.59
CA ILE A 392 -40.85 6.99 -1.72
C ILE A 392 -40.85 8.28 -0.90
N ARG A 393 -41.11 8.16 0.40
CA ARG A 393 -41.13 9.27 1.36
C ARG A 393 -40.02 9.20 2.41
N LEU A 394 -39.50 8.00 2.66
CA LEU A 394 -38.47 7.77 3.66
C LEU A 394 -37.34 6.91 3.08
N LEU A 395 -36.11 7.35 3.31
CA LEU A 395 -34.87 6.65 3.00
C LEU A 395 -34.14 6.39 4.32
N SER A 396 -34.16 5.15 4.80
CA SER A 396 -33.39 4.72 5.99
C SER A 396 -32.07 4.14 5.52
N THR A 397 -30.98 4.90 5.63
CA THR A 397 -29.72 4.53 4.99
C THR A 397 -28.54 4.75 5.91
N VAL A 398 -27.50 3.94 5.77
CA VAL A 398 -26.30 3.99 6.63
C VAL A 398 -25.03 4.13 5.78
N SER A 399 -24.08 4.95 6.24
CA SER A 399 -22.72 5.07 5.67
C SER A 399 -22.76 5.33 4.14
N GLY A 400 -22.14 4.46 3.34
CA GLY A 400 -22.16 4.52 1.88
C GLY A 400 -23.58 4.59 1.29
N GLY A 401 -24.53 3.83 1.84
CA GLY A 401 -25.93 3.90 1.41
C GLY A 401 -26.54 5.29 1.58
N SER A 402 -26.14 6.03 2.63
CA SER A 402 -26.56 7.42 2.86
C SER A 402 -26.01 8.37 1.80
N VAL A 403 -24.75 8.19 1.39
CA VAL A 403 -24.13 8.96 0.30
C VAL A 403 -24.87 8.70 -1.01
N GLY A 404 -25.15 7.45 -1.33
CA GLY A 404 -25.90 7.09 -2.54
C GLY A 404 -27.33 7.64 -2.56
N ALA A 405 -28.04 7.53 -1.43
CA ALA A 405 -29.37 8.12 -1.27
C ALA A 405 -29.36 9.64 -1.42
N ALA A 406 -28.39 10.34 -0.82
CA ALA A 406 -28.24 11.78 -0.96
C ALA A 406 -27.98 12.17 -2.43
N TYR A 407 -27.12 11.43 -3.13
CA TYR A 407 -26.83 11.65 -4.55
C TYR A 407 -28.08 11.46 -5.43
N PHE A 408 -28.83 10.40 -5.17
CA PHE A 408 -30.08 10.12 -5.84
C PHE A 408 -31.12 11.25 -5.64
N VAL A 409 -31.32 11.69 -4.40
CA VAL A 409 -32.25 12.80 -4.08
C VAL A 409 -31.81 14.10 -4.75
N GLN A 410 -30.51 14.41 -4.74
CA GLN A 410 -29.97 15.57 -5.46
C GLN A 410 -30.24 15.50 -6.96
N GLY A 411 -30.09 14.32 -7.57
CA GLY A 411 -30.37 14.10 -8.98
C GLY A 411 -31.85 14.28 -9.34
N LEU A 412 -32.77 13.86 -8.47
CA LEU A 412 -34.21 14.13 -8.62
C LEU A 412 -34.51 15.63 -8.56
N GLU A 413 -33.91 16.35 -7.61
CA GLU A 413 -34.14 17.79 -7.45
C GLU A 413 -33.61 18.59 -8.64
N LEU A 414 -32.44 18.21 -9.18
CA LEU A 414 -31.90 18.80 -10.39
C LEU A 414 -32.79 18.54 -11.60
N ARG A 415 -33.38 17.34 -11.74
CA ARG A 415 -34.34 17.03 -12.81
C ARG A 415 -35.65 17.83 -12.72
N ARG A 416 -36.03 18.29 -11.52
CA ARG A 416 -37.16 19.22 -11.35
C ARG A 416 -36.81 20.65 -11.77
N ARG A 417 -35.56 21.07 -11.57
CA ARG A 417 -35.12 22.46 -11.78
C ARG A 417 -34.51 22.73 -13.16
N VAL A 418 -33.98 21.71 -13.82
CA VAL A 418 -33.21 21.84 -15.07
C VAL A 418 -33.88 21.04 -16.20
N PRO A 419 -34.03 21.60 -17.41
CA PRO A 419 -34.58 20.88 -18.56
C PRO A 419 -33.80 19.61 -18.87
N ALA A 420 -34.52 18.53 -19.22
CA ALA A 420 -33.94 17.20 -19.47
C ALA A 420 -32.81 17.19 -20.53
N SER A 421 -32.83 18.11 -21.49
CA SER A 421 -31.80 18.25 -22.54
C SER A 421 -30.43 18.69 -22.03
N LYS A 422 -30.33 19.20 -20.79
CA LYS A 422 -29.08 19.71 -20.18
C LYS A 422 -28.53 18.83 -19.04
N LEU A 423 -29.15 17.69 -18.77
CA LEU A 423 -28.79 16.83 -17.64
C LEU A 423 -28.05 15.58 -18.10
N PRO A 424 -26.86 15.28 -17.52
CA PRO A 424 -26.27 13.95 -17.65
C PRO A 424 -27.15 12.89 -16.96
N PRO A 425 -27.08 11.62 -17.40
CA PRO A 425 -27.60 10.48 -16.63
C PRO A 425 -27.10 10.49 -15.17
N MET A 426 -27.90 10.02 -14.21
CA MET A 426 -27.51 10.07 -12.79
C MET A 426 -26.31 9.14 -12.50
N VAL A 427 -26.26 7.98 -13.18
CA VAL A 427 -25.14 7.02 -13.09
C VAL A 427 -23.80 7.60 -13.55
N SER A 428 -23.75 8.35 -14.65
CA SER A 428 -22.48 8.88 -15.19
C SER A 428 -21.86 9.94 -14.28
N ARG A 429 -22.69 10.61 -13.49
CA ARG A 429 -22.28 11.58 -12.46
C ARG A 429 -21.66 10.89 -11.23
N PHE A 430 -22.18 9.72 -10.86
CA PHE A 430 -21.60 8.91 -9.79
C PHE A 430 -20.24 8.33 -10.21
N GLU A 431 -20.09 7.86 -11.46
CA GLU A 431 -18.80 7.41 -12.02
C GLU A 431 -17.71 8.49 -11.96
N ILE A 432 -18.07 9.74 -12.27
CA ILE A 432 -17.16 10.89 -12.08
C ILE A 432 -16.77 11.00 -10.60
N SER A 433 -17.72 10.99 -9.66
CA SER A 433 -17.42 11.09 -8.22
C SER A 433 -16.63 9.89 -7.64
N ARG A 434 -16.79 8.69 -8.22
CA ARG A 434 -15.94 7.52 -7.98
C ARG A 434 -14.50 7.81 -8.37
N GLY A 435 -14.30 8.43 -9.53
CA GLY A 435 -13.00 8.92 -9.97
C GLY A 435 -12.39 9.93 -9.00
N TRP A 436 -13.19 10.84 -8.42
CA TRP A 436 -12.70 11.87 -7.49
C TRP A 436 -12.39 11.35 -6.07
N SER A 437 -13.14 10.35 -5.59
CA SER A 437 -12.92 9.75 -4.26
C SER A 437 -11.84 8.67 -4.26
N GLN A 438 -11.63 7.96 -5.38
CA GLN A 438 -10.40 7.20 -5.61
C GLN A 438 -9.19 8.13 -5.86
N ALA A 439 -9.40 9.31 -6.47
CA ALA A 439 -8.37 10.33 -6.68
C ALA A 439 -8.07 11.20 -5.44
N GLY A 440 -8.31 10.71 -4.22
CA GLY A 440 -8.01 11.33 -2.94
C GLY A 440 -6.51 11.49 -2.57
N SER A 441 -5.63 11.68 -3.56
CA SER A 441 -4.67 12.80 -3.59
C SER A 441 -3.70 13.00 -2.40
N ILE A 442 -2.92 11.99 -2.01
CA ILE A 442 -1.60 12.25 -1.42
C ILE A 442 -0.61 12.66 -2.53
N THR A 443 -0.64 11.96 -3.66
CA THR A 443 0.24 12.18 -4.82
C THR A 443 0.02 13.53 -5.50
N ARG A 444 -1.25 13.93 -5.71
CA ARG A 444 -1.56 15.24 -6.33
C ARG A 444 -1.32 16.41 -5.38
N ARG A 445 -1.48 16.26 -4.06
CA ARG A 445 -1.10 17.30 -3.09
C ARG A 445 0.41 17.45 -2.99
N LEU A 446 1.19 16.36 -2.97
CA LEU A 446 2.66 16.42 -2.99
C LEU A 446 3.19 17.02 -4.30
N ILE A 447 2.65 16.62 -5.45
CA ILE A 447 3.05 17.18 -6.76
C ILE A 447 2.62 18.65 -6.87
N ALA A 448 1.42 19.03 -6.42
CA ALA A 448 0.99 20.42 -6.41
C ALA A 448 1.83 21.29 -5.47
N VAL A 449 2.26 20.76 -4.31
CA VAL A 449 3.16 21.44 -3.38
C VAL A 449 4.56 21.61 -3.99
N ILE A 450 5.10 20.58 -4.64
CA ILE A 450 6.39 20.68 -5.35
C ILE A 450 6.28 21.70 -6.49
N TYR A 451 5.23 21.63 -7.31
CA TYR A 451 5.00 22.54 -8.43
C TYR A 451 4.81 24.00 -7.98
N TRP A 452 4.07 24.22 -6.88
CA TRP A 452 3.90 25.55 -6.28
C TRP A 452 5.19 26.05 -5.61
N SER A 453 6.00 25.18 -5.00
CA SER A 453 7.29 25.57 -4.40
C SER A 453 8.33 25.99 -5.45
N VAL A 454 8.29 25.37 -6.63
CA VAL A 454 9.22 25.65 -7.75
C VAL A 454 8.76 26.87 -8.55
N ASN A 455 7.47 27.01 -8.83
CA ASN A 455 6.95 28.08 -9.70
C ASN A 455 6.37 29.29 -8.94
N GLY A 456 6.03 29.15 -7.66
CA GLY A 456 5.43 30.20 -6.83
C GLY A 456 6.40 31.34 -6.47
N ARG A 457 7.72 31.10 -6.48
CA ARG A 457 8.72 32.16 -6.28
C ARG A 457 8.82 33.10 -7.49
N ALA A 458 8.57 32.60 -8.70
CA ALA A 458 8.61 33.41 -9.91
C ALA A 458 7.39 34.35 -10.03
N SER A 459 6.20 33.91 -9.60
CA SER A 459 4.98 34.72 -9.67
C SER A 459 4.93 35.82 -8.60
N LEU A 460 5.45 35.57 -7.39
CA LEU A 460 5.54 36.57 -6.32
C LEU A 460 6.56 37.67 -6.63
N GLN A 461 7.69 37.34 -7.26
CA GLN A 461 8.65 38.36 -7.72
C GLN A 461 8.09 39.20 -8.87
N ALA A 462 7.34 38.60 -9.80
CA ALA A 462 6.70 39.33 -10.91
C ALA A 462 5.56 40.27 -10.45
N GLN A 463 4.83 39.93 -9.38
CA GLN A 463 3.82 40.81 -8.80
C GLN A 463 4.43 41.94 -7.94
N SER A 464 5.55 41.72 -7.27
CA SER A 464 6.23 42.78 -6.51
C SER A 464 6.85 43.87 -7.41
N ARG A 465 7.33 43.50 -8.61
CA ARG A 465 7.87 44.45 -9.61
C ARG A 465 6.80 45.23 -10.38
N LYS A 466 5.53 44.82 -10.33
CA LYS A 466 4.41 45.56 -10.92
C LYS A 466 3.74 46.53 -9.94
N LYS A 467 4.17 46.54 -8.67
CA LYS A 467 3.66 47.41 -7.60
C LYS A 467 4.72 48.36 -7.03
N ALA A 468 5.88 48.47 -7.67
CA ALA A 468 6.93 49.42 -7.35
C ALA A 468 7.04 50.45 -8.47
#